data_AF-A0A6J0UCC0-F1
#
_entry.id   AF-A0A6J0UCC0-F1
#
_cell.length_a   1.000
_cell.length_b   1.000
_cell.length_c   1.000
_cell.angle_alpha   90.00
_cell.angle_beta   90.00
_cell.angle_gamma   90.00
#
_symmetry.space_group_name_H-M   'P 1'
#
loop_
_entity.id
_entity.type
_entity.pdbx_description
1 polymer ?
#
loop_
_entity_poly.entity_id
_entity_poly.type
_entity_poly.pdbx_seq_one_letter_code
_entity_poly.pdbx_strand_id
1 'polypeptide(L)'
;MVFSNDEEGLINKKLPKELLLRIFSFLDIITLCRCAQVSKFWNVLALDGSNWQRIDLFNFQTDVEGRVLENISKRCGGFLRQLSLRGCLGVGDTSLKTFAQNCRNIEHLILNGCTKITDSTCNSLSKSCPRLKHLDLTSCISVTNNSLKSLSEGCQNLEFLNLSWCDQITKDGIEALVKGCNGLKALFLRGCTQLLDEALHHIETHCPELLTLNLQSCMQISDDGIAGICRGCPQLQSLCVSGCTNLTDASLIALGLNCPRLKILEVARCSHLTDAGFSLLARNCHELEKMDLEECVLITDNTLIQLSIHCPKLQALSLLQSLSHCELITDDGILHLSSSTCGHEKLQVLELDNCLLITDITLEHLENCHNLERIELYDCQQVTRAGIKRIRAQLPDVKVHAYFAPVTPPPSVGGTRQQLCRCCIIL
;
A
#
# COMPACT_ATOMS: atom_id res chain seq x y z
N MET A 1 -26.92 -49.24 -13.54
CA MET A 1 -26.05 -50.06 -12.66
C MET A 1 -26.12 -49.47 -11.27
N VAL A 2 -26.44 -50.31 -10.30
CA VAL A 2 -26.53 -49.97 -8.87
C VAL A 2 -25.10 -49.91 -8.35
N PHE A 3 -24.62 -48.73 -7.92
CA PHE A 3 -23.34 -48.63 -7.23
C PHE A 3 -23.49 -49.25 -5.84
N SER A 4 -22.72 -50.31 -5.57
CA SER A 4 -22.60 -50.97 -4.27
C SER A 4 -21.99 -50.01 -3.23
N ASN A 5 -22.51 -50.03 -2.00
CA ASN A 5 -22.10 -49.21 -0.85
C ASN A 5 -20.63 -49.36 -0.39
N ASP A 6 -19.79 -50.11 -1.10
CA ASP A 6 -18.40 -50.37 -0.71
C ASP A 6 -17.34 -49.44 -1.35
N GLU A 7 -17.69 -48.63 -2.36
CA GLU A 7 -16.74 -47.74 -3.07
C GLU A 7 -16.55 -46.34 -2.45
N GLU A 8 -16.97 -46.11 -1.20
CA GLU A 8 -16.64 -44.86 -0.54
C GLU A 8 -15.14 -44.81 -0.21
N GLY A 9 -14.42 -43.86 -0.81
CA GLY A 9 -12.99 -43.66 -0.58
C GLY A 9 -12.66 -43.55 0.91
N LEU A 10 -11.51 -44.10 1.32
CA LEU A 10 -11.08 -44.22 2.73
C LEU A 10 -11.25 -42.90 3.52
N ILE A 11 -10.99 -41.78 2.85
CA ILE A 11 -11.13 -40.43 3.42
C ILE A 11 -12.55 -40.13 3.92
N ASN A 12 -13.59 -40.54 3.17
CA ASN A 12 -15.00 -40.32 3.54
C ASN A 12 -15.43 -41.23 4.70
N LYS A 13 -14.83 -42.42 4.80
CA LYS A 13 -15.12 -43.39 5.88
C LYS A 13 -14.42 -43.04 7.20
N LYS A 14 -13.26 -42.38 7.14
CA LYS A 14 -12.40 -42.14 8.31
C LYS A 14 -12.50 -40.73 8.89
N LEU A 15 -12.81 -39.73 8.06
CA LEU A 15 -12.90 -38.34 8.53
C LEU A 15 -14.37 -37.91 8.66
N PRO A 16 -14.76 -37.31 9.80
CA PRO A 16 -16.07 -36.71 9.96
C PRO A 16 -16.17 -35.42 9.12
N LYS A 17 -17.41 -34.99 8.86
CA LYS A 17 -17.72 -33.82 8.01
C LYS A 17 -16.94 -32.57 8.42
N GLU A 18 -16.78 -32.34 9.71
CA GLU A 18 -16.13 -31.16 10.28
C GLU A 18 -14.64 -31.11 9.90
N LEU A 19 -13.95 -32.26 9.90
CA LEU A 19 -12.55 -32.34 9.48
C LEU A 19 -12.41 -32.19 7.97
N LEU A 20 -13.35 -32.72 7.18
CA LEU A 20 -13.36 -32.53 5.72
C LEU A 20 -13.60 -31.07 5.33
N LEU A 21 -14.53 -30.37 6.00
CA LEU A 21 -14.73 -28.93 5.81
C LEU A 21 -13.48 -28.15 6.22
N ARG A 22 -12.81 -28.56 7.30
CA ARG A 22 -11.54 -27.93 7.67
C ARG A 22 -10.47 -28.13 6.59
N ILE A 23 -10.37 -29.31 5.98
CA ILE A 23 -9.48 -29.52 4.83
C ILE A 23 -9.88 -28.62 3.66
N PHE A 24 -11.16 -28.55 3.34
CA PHE A 24 -11.68 -27.76 2.21
C PHE A 24 -11.48 -26.25 2.43
N SER A 25 -11.47 -25.78 3.68
CA SER A 25 -11.20 -24.38 4.00
C SER A 25 -9.79 -23.89 3.62
N PHE A 26 -8.87 -24.81 3.34
CA PHE A 26 -7.52 -24.49 2.83
C PHE A 26 -7.40 -24.55 1.30
N LEU A 27 -8.47 -24.96 0.59
CA LEU A 27 -8.46 -25.09 -0.87
C LEU A 27 -8.86 -23.77 -1.54
N ASP A 28 -8.24 -23.45 -2.67
CA ASP A 28 -8.64 -22.32 -3.50
C ASP A 28 -9.99 -22.58 -4.19
N ILE A 29 -10.60 -21.52 -4.72
CA ILE A 29 -11.91 -21.56 -5.38
C ILE A 29 -11.95 -22.55 -6.55
N ILE A 30 -10.89 -22.63 -7.36
CA ILE A 30 -10.81 -23.53 -8.52
C ILE A 30 -10.80 -24.96 -8.04
N THR A 31 -9.98 -25.24 -7.02
CA THR A 31 -9.83 -26.55 -6.42
C THR A 31 -11.13 -26.98 -5.73
N LEU A 32 -11.82 -26.08 -5.01
CA LEU A 32 -13.15 -26.35 -4.46
C LEU A 32 -14.17 -26.68 -5.55
N CYS A 33 -14.18 -25.94 -6.66
CA CYS A 33 -15.05 -26.24 -7.80
C CYS A 33 -14.74 -27.60 -8.43
N ARG A 34 -13.48 -28.05 -8.42
CA ARG A 34 -13.10 -29.41 -8.85
C ARG A 34 -13.54 -30.46 -7.83
N CYS A 35 -13.35 -30.21 -6.53
CA CYS A 35 -13.84 -31.08 -5.47
C CYS A 35 -15.35 -31.29 -5.55
N ALA A 36 -16.09 -30.24 -5.92
CA ALA A 36 -17.53 -30.32 -6.11
C ALA A 36 -17.96 -31.28 -7.23
N GLN A 37 -17.06 -31.67 -8.13
CA GLN A 37 -17.31 -32.59 -9.24
C GLN A 37 -16.92 -34.05 -8.91
N VAL A 38 -16.29 -34.31 -7.77
CA VAL A 38 -15.77 -35.66 -7.40
C VAL A 38 -16.89 -36.63 -7.03
N SER A 39 -17.83 -36.20 -6.19
CA SER A 39 -18.95 -37.04 -5.73
C SER A 39 -20.09 -36.19 -5.21
N LYS A 40 -21.28 -36.78 -5.01
CA LYS A 40 -22.42 -36.06 -4.38
C LYS A 40 -22.09 -35.55 -2.98
N PHE A 41 -21.36 -36.35 -2.19
CA PHE A 41 -20.94 -35.95 -0.84
C PHE A 41 -19.95 -34.79 -0.89
N TRP A 42 -18.92 -34.89 -1.74
CA TRP A 42 -17.95 -33.82 -1.92
C TRP A 42 -18.56 -32.56 -2.54
N ASN A 43 -19.59 -32.69 -3.38
CA ASN A 43 -20.36 -31.55 -3.88
C ASN A 43 -21.00 -30.75 -2.74
N VAL A 44 -21.67 -31.42 -1.81
CA VAL A 44 -22.27 -30.77 -0.64
C VAL A 44 -21.21 -30.11 0.24
N LEU A 45 -20.08 -30.79 0.47
CA LEU A 45 -18.99 -30.24 1.29
C LEU A 45 -18.30 -29.05 0.62
N ALA A 46 -17.93 -29.18 -0.65
CA ALA A 46 -17.24 -28.14 -1.40
C ALA A 46 -18.11 -26.87 -1.52
N LEU A 47 -19.43 -27.03 -1.61
CA LEU A 47 -20.38 -25.93 -1.70
C LEU A 47 -20.95 -25.48 -0.34
N ASP A 48 -20.43 -26.00 0.78
CA ASP A 48 -20.79 -25.55 2.11
C ASP A 48 -20.31 -24.10 2.31
N GLY A 49 -21.20 -23.20 2.73
CA GLY A 49 -20.92 -21.76 2.83
C GLY A 49 -19.73 -21.41 3.73
N SER A 50 -19.37 -22.28 4.68
CA SER A 50 -18.19 -22.10 5.54
C SER A 50 -16.87 -22.09 4.76
N ASN A 51 -16.80 -22.74 3.59
CA ASN A 51 -15.63 -22.73 2.70
C ASN A 51 -15.55 -21.46 1.83
N TRP A 52 -16.62 -20.67 1.77
CA TRP A 52 -16.75 -19.50 0.90
C TRP A 52 -16.80 -18.19 1.70
N GLN A 53 -16.15 -18.15 2.87
CA GLN A 53 -16.10 -16.93 3.68
C GLN A 53 -15.25 -15.84 3.05
N ARG A 54 -14.23 -16.22 2.28
CA ARG A 54 -13.32 -15.33 1.56
C ARG A 54 -13.25 -15.75 0.11
N ILE A 55 -13.54 -14.81 -0.79
CA ILE A 55 -13.48 -15.04 -2.23
C ILE A 55 -12.62 -13.95 -2.85
N ASP A 56 -11.63 -14.34 -3.63
CA ASP A 56 -10.85 -13.43 -4.46
C ASP A 56 -10.96 -13.86 -5.93
N LEU A 57 -11.46 -12.95 -6.76
CA LEU A 57 -11.70 -13.18 -8.18
C LEU A 57 -10.69 -12.47 -9.08
N PHE A 58 -9.54 -12.03 -8.55
CA PHE A 58 -8.51 -11.34 -9.31
C PHE A 58 -8.06 -12.09 -10.58
N ASN A 59 -7.96 -13.42 -10.55
CA ASN A 59 -7.56 -14.20 -11.73
C ASN A 59 -8.67 -14.37 -12.79
N PHE A 60 -9.87 -13.86 -12.53
CA PHE A 60 -11.06 -14.01 -13.38
C PHE A 60 -11.66 -12.66 -13.79
N GLN A 61 -10.89 -11.57 -13.72
CA GLN A 61 -11.36 -10.20 -13.97
C GLN A 61 -12.17 -10.04 -15.27
N THR A 62 -11.75 -10.70 -16.34
CA THR A 62 -12.41 -10.65 -17.65
C THR A 62 -13.67 -11.49 -17.73
N ASP A 63 -13.77 -12.54 -16.91
CA ASP A 63 -14.82 -13.55 -16.96
C ASP A 63 -15.94 -13.26 -15.94
N VAL A 64 -15.65 -12.45 -14.93
CA VAL A 64 -16.58 -12.08 -13.88
C VAL A 64 -17.50 -10.95 -14.34
N GLU A 65 -18.65 -11.38 -14.84
CA GLU A 65 -19.80 -10.51 -15.09
C GLU A 65 -20.74 -10.46 -13.89
N GLY A 66 -21.69 -9.52 -13.93
CA GLY A 66 -22.69 -9.35 -12.86
C GLY A 66 -23.45 -10.63 -12.50
N ARG A 67 -23.72 -11.53 -13.46
CA ARG A 67 -24.42 -12.80 -13.20
C ARG A 67 -23.61 -13.76 -12.32
N VAL A 68 -22.29 -13.77 -12.46
CA VAL A 68 -21.40 -14.59 -11.63
C VAL A 68 -21.47 -14.10 -10.19
N LEU A 69 -21.40 -12.78 -9.98
CA LEU A 69 -21.53 -12.17 -8.66
C LEU A 69 -22.89 -12.47 -8.02
N GLU A 70 -23.98 -12.40 -8.78
CA GLU A 70 -25.31 -12.74 -8.28
C GLU A 70 -25.39 -14.21 -7.84
N ASN A 71 -24.83 -15.13 -8.61
CA ASN A 71 -24.80 -16.55 -8.25
C ASN A 71 -23.98 -16.79 -6.98
N ILE A 72 -22.81 -16.16 -6.87
CA ILE A 72 -21.98 -16.20 -5.66
C ILE A 72 -22.78 -15.69 -4.46
N SER A 73 -23.48 -14.56 -4.62
CA SER A 73 -24.26 -13.97 -3.54
C SER A 73 -25.38 -14.89 -3.04
N LYS A 74 -26.09 -15.56 -3.94
CA LYS A 74 -27.16 -16.51 -3.59
C LYS A 74 -26.60 -17.77 -2.93
N ARG A 75 -25.43 -18.23 -3.37
CA ARG A 75 -24.80 -19.46 -2.88
C ARG A 75 -24.15 -19.27 -1.52
N CYS A 76 -23.39 -18.20 -1.34
CA CYS A 76 -22.64 -17.92 -0.12
C CYS A 76 -23.51 -17.23 0.93
N GLY A 77 -24.37 -16.31 0.47
CA GLY A 77 -25.32 -15.59 1.32
C GLY A 77 -24.66 -14.98 2.55
N GLY A 78 -25.22 -15.30 3.72
CA GLY A 78 -24.75 -14.78 5.01
C GLY A 78 -23.40 -15.34 5.52
N PHE A 79 -22.77 -16.28 4.83
CA PHE A 79 -21.44 -16.78 5.22
C PHE A 79 -20.30 -15.94 4.65
N LEU A 80 -20.53 -15.21 3.56
CA LEU A 80 -19.48 -14.43 2.93
C LEU A 80 -19.09 -13.24 3.81
N ARG A 81 -17.80 -13.16 4.15
CA ARG A 81 -17.20 -12.11 5.00
C ARG A 81 -16.27 -11.21 4.20
N GLN A 82 -15.59 -11.76 3.18
CA GLN A 82 -14.64 -11.02 2.38
C GLN A 82 -14.80 -11.34 0.90
N LEU A 83 -14.88 -10.30 0.07
CA LEU A 83 -14.96 -10.44 -1.38
C LEU A 83 -14.02 -9.43 -2.05
N SER A 84 -13.17 -9.93 -2.93
CA SER A 84 -12.37 -9.12 -3.86
C SER A 84 -12.87 -9.30 -5.29
N LEU A 85 -13.26 -8.17 -5.89
CA LEU A 85 -13.63 -8.02 -7.30
C LEU A 85 -12.67 -7.07 -8.02
N ARG A 86 -11.43 -6.94 -7.51
CA ARG A 86 -10.43 -6.03 -8.09
C ARG A 86 -10.28 -6.26 -9.59
N GLY A 87 -10.43 -5.20 -10.38
CA GLY A 87 -10.33 -5.20 -11.84
C GLY A 87 -11.50 -5.84 -12.59
N CYS A 88 -12.57 -6.27 -11.91
CA CYS A 88 -13.73 -6.88 -12.55
C CYS A 88 -14.62 -5.81 -13.22
N LEU A 89 -14.25 -5.39 -14.45
CA LEU A 89 -14.94 -4.34 -15.22
C LEU A 89 -16.38 -4.71 -15.64
N GLY A 90 -16.71 -6.00 -15.59
CA GLY A 90 -18.05 -6.53 -15.90
C GLY A 90 -19.07 -6.32 -14.78
N VAL A 91 -18.64 -5.96 -13.57
CA VAL A 91 -19.50 -5.77 -12.40
C VAL A 91 -20.03 -4.34 -12.35
N GLY A 92 -21.34 -4.18 -12.14
CA GLY A 92 -21.98 -2.88 -11.98
C GLY A 92 -23.02 -2.87 -10.86
N ASP A 93 -23.71 -1.74 -10.72
CA ASP A 93 -24.61 -1.47 -9.59
C ASP A 93 -25.72 -2.52 -9.40
N THR A 94 -26.31 -3.03 -10.48
CA THR A 94 -27.40 -4.01 -10.39
C THR A 94 -26.94 -5.30 -9.71
N SER A 95 -25.80 -5.84 -10.13
CA SER A 95 -25.24 -7.05 -9.52
C SER A 95 -24.79 -6.82 -8.09
N LEU A 96 -24.23 -5.64 -7.78
CA LEU A 96 -23.80 -5.29 -6.43
C LEU A 96 -24.97 -5.03 -5.48
N LYS A 97 -26.09 -4.51 -5.99
CA LYS A 97 -27.33 -4.41 -5.22
C LYS A 97 -27.85 -5.78 -4.81
N THR A 98 -27.95 -6.72 -5.76
CA THR A 98 -28.34 -8.10 -5.46
C THR A 98 -27.38 -8.76 -4.48
N PHE A 99 -26.08 -8.53 -4.67
CA PHE A 99 -25.04 -8.99 -3.75
C PHE A 99 -25.24 -8.46 -2.32
N ALA A 100 -25.36 -7.15 -2.16
CA ALA A 100 -25.50 -6.50 -0.85
C ALA A 100 -26.72 -7.03 -0.08
N GLN A 101 -27.83 -7.28 -0.78
CA GLN A 101 -29.06 -7.81 -0.19
C GLN A 101 -28.92 -9.25 0.34
N ASN A 102 -28.12 -10.08 -0.33
CA ASN A 102 -27.90 -11.48 0.02
C ASN A 102 -26.74 -11.68 1.02
N CYS A 103 -25.71 -10.83 0.94
CA CYS A 103 -24.46 -10.94 1.71
C CYS A 103 -24.36 -9.89 2.82
N ARG A 104 -25.36 -9.83 3.69
CA ARG A 104 -25.48 -8.80 4.76
C ARG A 104 -24.40 -8.83 5.84
N ASN A 105 -23.66 -9.94 5.89
CA ASN A 105 -22.58 -10.19 6.84
C ASN A 105 -21.19 -9.85 6.27
N ILE A 106 -21.13 -9.26 5.08
CA ILE A 106 -19.87 -8.84 4.48
C ILE A 106 -19.16 -7.82 5.38
N GLU A 107 -17.87 -8.03 5.58
CA GLU A 107 -16.99 -7.22 6.41
C GLU A 107 -15.91 -6.54 5.58
N HIS A 108 -15.42 -7.22 4.53
CA HIS A 108 -14.41 -6.68 3.61
C HIS A 108 -14.88 -6.78 2.16
N LEU A 109 -14.88 -5.65 1.46
CA LEU A 109 -15.27 -5.58 0.06
C LEU A 109 -14.24 -4.76 -0.73
N ILE A 110 -13.62 -5.37 -1.73
CA ILE A 110 -12.63 -4.74 -2.60
C ILE A 110 -13.21 -4.62 -4.00
N LEU A 111 -13.39 -3.39 -4.47
CA LEU A 111 -13.99 -3.01 -5.75
C LEU A 111 -13.02 -2.18 -6.61
N ASN A 112 -11.73 -2.22 -6.27
CA ASN A 112 -10.67 -1.50 -6.97
C ASN A 112 -10.77 -1.69 -8.48
N GLY A 113 -10.89 -0.59 -9.23
CA GLY A 113 -10.96 -0.60 -10.69
C GLY A 113 -12.30 -1.02 -11.28
N CYS A 114 -13.35 -1.25 -10.49
CA CYS A 114 -14.69 -1.54 -11.01
C CYS A 114 -15.38 -0.25 -11.51
N THR A 115 -15.03 0.19 -12.72
CA THR A 115 -15.41 1.50 -13.28
C THR A 115 -16.90 1.71 -13.55
N LYS A 116 -17.73 0.66 -13.52
CA LYS A 116 -19.20 0.75 -13.72
C LYS A 116 -19.98 0.97 -12.41
N ILE A 117 -19.28 1.16 -11.29
CA ILE A 117 -19.88 1.39 -9.98
C ILE A 117 -20.16 2.87 -9.79
N THR A 118 -21.36 3.18 -9.28
CA THR A 118 -21.79 4.54 -8.95
C THR A 118 -22.26 4.64 -7.50
N ASP A 119 -22.76 5.82 -7.11
CA ASP A 119 -23.42 6.06 -5.82
C ASP A 119 -24.54 5.06 -5.48
N SER A 120 -25.16 4.46 -6.50
CA SER A 120 -26.20 3.43 -6.33
C SER A 120 -25.69 2.20 -5.57
N THR A 121 -24.43 1.79 -5.80
CA THR A 121 -23.79 0.71 -5.06
C THR A 121 -23.62 1.07 -3.60
N CYS A 122 -23.06 2.25 -3.30
CA CYS A 122 -22.84 2.71 -1.92
C CYS A 122 -24.16 2.85 -1.15
N ASN A 123 -25.23 3.34 -1.79
CA ASN A 123 -26.59 3.36 -1.24
C ASN A 123 -27.12 1.94 -0.96
N SER A 124 -26.82 0.97 -1.82
CA SER A 124 -27.22 -0.43 -1.62
C SER A 124 -26.46 -1.10 -0.46
N LEU A 125 -25.15 -0.83 -0.35
CA LEU A 125 -24.31 -1.27 0.76
C LEU A 125 -24.78 -0.68 2.08
N SER A 126 -25.02 0.64 2.12
CA SER A 126 -25.57 1.36 3.28
C SER A 126 -26.83 0.69 3.85
N LYS A 127 -27.76 0.30 2.97
CA LYS A 127 -29.03 -0.32 3.38
C LYS A 127 -28.92 -1.77 3.87
N SER A 128 -27.88 -2.50 3.43
CA SER A 128 -27.88 -3.97 3.53
C SER A 128 -26.66 -4.56 4.24
N CYS A 129 -25.57 -3.79 4.40
CA CYS A 129 -24.27 -4.27 4.85
C CYS A 129 -23.75 -3.51 6.11
N PRO A 130 -24.47 -3.53 7.24
CA PRO A 130 -24.10 -2.76 8.44
C PRO A 130 -22.82 -3.26 9.14
N ARG A 131 -22.31 -4.43 8.75
CA ARG A 131 -21.07 -5.02 9.28
C ARG A 131 -19.83 -4.69 8.46
N LEU A 132 -19.97 -3.86 7.42
CA LEU A 132 -18.85 -3.51 6.56
C LEU A 132 -17.81 -2.74 7.37
N LYS A 133 -16.58 -3.26 7.37
CA LYS A 133 -15.41 -2.71 8.08
C LYS A 133 -14.35 -2.21 7.13
N HIS A 134 -14.23 -2.82 5.95
CA HIS A 134 -13.20 -2.49 4.98
C HIS A 134 -13.81 -2.37 3.61
N LEU A 135 -13.69 -1.18 3.02
CA LEU A 135 -14.17 -0.90 1.67
C LEU A 135 -13.06 -0.28 0.83
N ASP A 136 -12.76 -0.89 -0.31
CA ASP A 136 -11.82 -0.33 -1.29
C ASP A 136 -12.58 0.02 -2.58
N LEU A 137 -12.64 1.32 -2.88
CA LEU A 137 -13.25 1.94 -4.06
C LEU A 137 -12.19 2.60 -4.95
N THR A 138 -10.92 2.20 -4.84
CA THR A 138 -9.84 2.76 -5.67
C THR A 138 -10.22 2.78 -7.14
N SER A 139 -10.06 3.94 -7.80
CA SER A 139 -10.36 4.14 -9.22
C SER A 139 -11.83 3.88 -9.61
N CYS A 140 -12.77 3.92 -8.66
CA CYS A 140 -14.21 3.98 -8.93
C CYS A 140 -14.60 5.44 -9.23
N ILE A 141 -14.25 5.92 -10.43
CA ILE A 141 -14.32 7.34 -10.82
C ILE A 141 -15.72 7.97 -10.83
N SER A 142 -16.79 7.15 -10.79
CA SER A 142 -18.19 7.61 -10.76
C SER A 142 -18.79 7.69 -9.35
N VAL A 143 -17.98 7.46 -8.31
CA VAL A 143 -18.33 7.67 -6.90
C VAL A 143 -18.22 9.15 -6.57
N THR A 144 -19.25 9.70 -5.93
CA THR A 144 -19.32 11.13 -5.53
C THR A 144 -19.53 11.29 -4.02
N ASN A 145 -19.65 12.53 -3.55
CA ASN A 145 -20.00 12.84 -2.16
C ASN A 145 -21.29 12.13 -1.69
N ASN A 146 -22.23 11.80 -2.59
CA ASN A 146 -23.46 11.07 -2.23
C ASN A 146 -23.17 9.63 -1.78
N SER A 147 -22.13 8.99 -2.34
CA SER A 147 -21.65 7.71 -1.85
C SER A 147 -21.19 7.80 -0.40
N LEU A 148 -20.39 8.81 -0.08
CA LEU A 148 -19.83 9.00 1.26
C LEU A 148 -20.91 9.28 2.29
N LYS A 149 -21.90 10.11 1.94
CA LYS A 149 -23.10 10.31 2.76
C LYS A 149 -23.88 9.02 2.98
N SER A 150 -24.09 8.23 1.92
CA SER A 150 -24.81 6.96 2.06
C SER A 150 -24.05 6.00 3.00
N LEU A 151 -22.72 5.90 2.84
CA LEU A 151 -21.88 5.05 3.68
C LEU A 151 -21.91 5.48 5.14
N SER A 152 -21.89 6.78 5.44
CA SER A 152 -21.95 7.25 6.83
C SER A 152 -23.27 6.95 7.54
N GLU A 153 -24.38 6.90 6.79
CA GLU A 153 -25.69 6.57 7.33
C GLU A 153 -25.85 5.08 7.69
N GLY A 154 -25.23 4.17 6.91
CA GLY A 154 -25.49 2.73 7.02
C GLY A 154 -24.30 1.82 7.35
N CYS A 155 -23.07 2.30 7.17
CA CYS A 155 -21.82 1.56 7.37
C CYS A 155 -20.99 2.19 8.51
N GLN A 156 -21.60 2.42 9.67
CA GLN A 156 -20.96 3.13 10.80
C GLN A 156 -19.77 2.36 11.43
N ASN A 157 -19.66 1.06 11.17
CA ASN A 157 -18.56 0.21 11.64
C ASN A 157 -17.33 0.23 10.72
N LEU A 158 -17.27 1.14 9.75
CA LEU A 158 -16.18 1.22 8.80
C LEU A 158 -14.88 1.61 9.50
N GLU A 159 -13.87 0.73 9.40
CA GLU A 159 -12.53 0.91 9.97
C GLU A 159 -11.51 1.28 8.87
N PHE A 160 -11.72 0.84 7.64
CA PHE A 160 -10.86 1.11 6.48
C PHE A 160 -11.71 1.58 5.30
N LEU A 161 -11.31 2.70 4.70
CA LEU A 161 -11.86 3.18 3.45
C LEU A 161 -10.75 3.65 2.51
N ASN A 162 -10.79 3.17 1.27
CA ASN A 162 -9.91 3.64 0.20
C ASN A 162 -10.72 4.25 -0.94
N LEU A 163 -10.47 5.53 -1.20
CA LEU A 163 -11.08 6.36 -2.25
C LEU A 163 -10.01 6.88 -3.22
N SER A 164 -8.87 6.20 -3.31
CA SER A 164 -7.77 6.66 -4.17
C SER A 164 -8.24 6.82 -5.62
N TRP A 165 -7.91 7.94 -6.25
CA TRP A 165 -8.34 8.31 -7.61
C TRP A 165 -9.86 8.42 -7.80
N CYS A 166 -10.60 8.74 -6.73
CA CYS A 166 -11.99 9.19 -6.81
C CYS A 166 -12.03 10.72 -6.81
N ASP A 167 -11.68 11.32 -7.95
CA ASP A 167 -11.44 12.77 -8.05
C ASP A 167 -12.68 13.63 -7.85
N GLN A 168 -13.89 13.05 -7.87
CA GLN A 168 -15.15 13.77 -7.62
C GLN A 168 -15.46 13.98 -6.12
N ILE A 169 -14.62 13.46 -5.23
CA ILE A 169 -14.76 13.65 -3.78
C ILE A 169 -14.23 15.02 -3.37
N THR A 170 -15.03 15.75 -2.61
CA THR A 170 -14.66 17.06 -2.04
C THR A 170 -14.78 17.03 -0.51
N LYS A 171 -14.46 18.15 0.13
CA LYS A 171 -14.60 18.33 1.59
C LYS A 171 -16.00 17.96 2.12
N ASP A 172 -17.07 18.22 1.37
CA ASP A 172 -18.44 17.96 1.83
C ASP A 172 -18.73 16.46 1.93
N GLY A 173 -18.14 15.67 1.02
CA GLY A 173 -18.19 14.22 1.08
C GLY A 173 -17.42 13.67 2.27
N ILE A 174 -16.22 14.20 2.52
CA ILE A 174 -15.40 13.83 3.69
C ILE A 174 -16.12 14.20 4.99
N GLU A 175 -16.69 15.40 5.08
CA GLU A 175 -17.48 15.83 6.23
C GLU A 175 -18.64 14.89 6.50
N ALA A 176 -19.42 14.54 5.46
CA ALA A 176 -20.53 13.62 5.58
C ALA A 176 -20.08 12.21 6.03
N LEU A 177 -18.94 11.73 5.52
CA LEU A 177 -18.35 10.44 5.87
C LEU A 177 -18.01 10.37 7.36
N VAL A 178 -17.15 11.30 7.81
CA VAL A 178 -16.51 11.21 9.13
C VAL A 178 -17.48 11.52 10.27
N LYS A 179 -18.61 12.19 9.99
CA LYS A 179 -19.70 12.39 10.96
C LYS A 179 -20.44 11.10 11.35
N GLY A 180 -20.42 10.07 10.50
CA GLY A 180 -21.07 8.78 10.76
C GLY A 180 -20.09 7.62 10.96
N CYS A 181 -18.91 7.67 10.34
CA CYS A 181 -17.89 6.62 10.41
C CYS A 181 -16.73 7.02 11.35
N ASN A 182 -17.03 7.33 12.61
CA ASN A 182 -16.06 7.84 13.58
C ASN A 182 -15.02 6.78 14.03
N GLY A 183 -15.26 5.51 13.70
CA GLY A 183 -14.36 4.38 13.98
C GLY A 183 -13.29 4.14 12.90
N LEU A 184 -13.15 5.06 11.94
CA LEU A 184 -12.15 4.96 10.88
C LEU A 184 -10.73 4.95 11.45
N LYS A 185 -9.98 3.89 11.11
CA LYS A 185 -8.57 3.70 11.44
C LYS A 185 -7.66 3.96 10.25
N ALA A 186 -8.17 3.75 9.03
CA ALA A 186 -7.39 3.88 7.82
C ALA A 186 -8.21 4.57 6.72
N LEU A 187 -7.70 5.70 6.22
CA LEU A 187 -8.34 6.47 5.18
C LEU A 187 -7.32 6.78 4.07
N PHE A 188 -7.61 6.31 2.86
CA PHE A 188 -6.76 6.52 1.69
C PHE A 188 -7.48 7.42 0.68
N LEU A 189 -6.88 8.56 0.40
CA LEU A 189 -7.39 9.65 -0.45
C LEU A 189 -6.39 10.03 -1.54
N ARG A 190 -5.47 9.11 -1.89
CA ARG A 190 -4.44 9.34 -2.90
C ARG A 190 -5.07 9.83 -4.20
N GLY A 191 -4.56 10.92 -4.76
CA GLY A 191 -5.02 11.46 -6.03
C GLY A 191 -6.36 12.19 -5.96
N CYS A 192 -7.00 12.32 -4.81
CA CYS A 192 -8.19 13.16 -4.65
C CYS A 192 -7.78 14.65 -4.67
N THR A 193 -7.51 15.19 -5.85
CA THR A 193 -6.92 16.53 -6.05
C THR A 193 -7.82 17.71 -5.68
N GLN A 194 -9.11 17.46 -5.44
CA GLN A 194 -10.09 18.49 -5.02
C GLN A 194 -10.14 18.69 -3.49
N LEU A 195 -9.29 18.01 -2.72
CA LEU A 195 -9.26 18.14 -1.27
C LEU A 195 -8.37 19.31 -0.83
N LEU A 196 -8.92 20.16 0.03
CA LEU A 196 -8.26 21.26 0.72
C LEU A 196 -8.21 20.99 2.23
N ASP A 197 -7.56 21.88 2.99
CA ASP A 197 -7.37 21.76 4.44
C ASP A 197 -8.69 21.63 5.21
N GLU A 198 -9.81 22.21 4.72
CA GLU A 198 -11.12 22.02 5.37
C GLU A 198 -11.55 20.55 5.46
N ALA A 199 -11.20 19.73 4.46
CA ALA A 199 -11.46 18.30 4.52
C ALA A 199 -10.69 17.65 5.68
N LEU A 200 -9.45 18.10 5.93
CA LEU A 200 -8.62 17.60 7.02
C LEU A 200 -9.13 18.06 8.38
N HIS A 201 -9.64 19.28 8.51
CA HIS A 201 -10.31 19.74 9.74
C HIS A 201 -11.57 18.92 10.08
N HIS A 202 -12.28 18.40 9.08
CA HIS A 202 -13.37 17.46 9.36
C HIS A 202 -12.85 16.13 9.91
N ILE A 203 -11.75 15.61 9.36
CA ILE A 203 -11.10 14.37 9.83
C ILE A 203 -10.55 14.56 11.25
N GLU A 204 -9.83 15.65 11.53
CA GLU A 204 -9.23 15.92 12.84
C GLU A 204 -10.30 15.93 13.95
N THR A 205 -11.50 16.42 13.63
CA THR A 205 -12.59 16.60 14.61
C THR A 205 -13.31 15.28 14.92
N HIS A 206 -13.39 14.35 13.98
CA HIS A 206 -14.29 13.19 14.09
C HIS A 206 -13.58 11.83 14.08
N CYS A 207 -12.29 11.75 13.73
CA CYS A 207 -11.54 10.50 13.60
C CYS A 207 -10.32 10.42 14.57
N PRO A 208 -10.51 10.42 15.90
CA PRO A 208 -9.41 10.40 16.85
C PRO A 208 -8.60 9.08 16.86
N GLU A 209 -9.21 7.99 16.39
CA GLU A 209 -8.61 6.64 16.32
C GLU A 209 -7.88 6.38 14.98
N LEU A 210 -7.69 7.42 14.16
CA LEU A 210 -7.04 7.27 12.86
C LEU A 210 -5.56 6.87 13.03
N LEU A 211 -5.20 5.75 12.42
CA LEU A 211 -3.86 5.16 12.44
C LEU A 211 -3.12 5.38 11.11
N THR A 212 -3.85 5.42 10.00
CA THR A 212 -3.27 5.53 8.66
C THR A 212 -4.03 6.56 7.83
N LEU A 213 -3.29 7.53 7.29
CA LEU A 213 -3.82 8.52 6.37
C LEU A 213 -2.91 8.60 5.14
N ASN A 214 -3.50 8.44 3.96
CA ASN A 214 -2.80 8.64 2.70
C ASN A 214 -3.44 9.78 1.90
N LEU A 215 -2.68 10.86 1.72
CA LEU A 215 -3.01 12.08 1.00
C LEU A 215 -2.08 12.29 -0.20
N GLN A 216 -1.48 11.21 -0.71
CA GLN A 216 -0.54 11.30 -1.82
C GLN A 216 -1.17 12.06 -3.00
N SER A 217 -0.46 13.05 -3.54
CA SER A 217 -0.91 13.89 -4.65
C SER A 217 -2.17 14.75 -4.36
N CYS A 218 -2.53 14.98 -3.10
CA CYS A 218 -3.50 16.01 -2.71
C CYS A 218 -2.82 17.39 -2.65
N MET A 219 -2.44 17.93 -3.82
CA MET A 219 -1.55 19.10 -3.96
C MET A 219 -2.05 20.40 -3.32
N GLN A 220 -3.33 20.50 -2.93
CA GLN A 220 -3.91 21.69 -2.32
C GLN A 220 -3.84 21.69 -0.79
N ILE A 221 -3.37 20.60 -0.17
CA ILE A 221 -3.16 20.52 1.27
C ILE A 221 -1.93 21.35 1.68
N SER A 222 -2.03 22.03 2.83
CA SER A 222 -0.97 22.84 3.41
C SER A 222 -0.61 22.40 4.83
N ASP A 223 0.35 23.10 5.43
CA ASP A 223 0.77 22.86 6.82
C ASP A 223 -0.36 22.98 7.84
N ASP A 224 -1.38 23.83 7.58
CA ASP A 224 -2.49 24.02 8.51
C ASP A 224 -3.36 22.76 8.63
N GLY A 225 -3.70 22.15 7.49
CA GLY A 225 -4.45 20.90 7.45
C GLY A 225 -3.69 19.75 8.11
N ILE A 226 -2.38 19.61 7.83
CA ILE A 226 -1.54 18.57 8.46
C ILE A 226 -1.39 18.82 9.97
N ALA A 227 -1.16 20.06 10.40
CA ALA A 227 -1.11 20.40 11.81
C ALA A 227 -2.44 20.07 12.52
N GLY A 228 -3.56 20.27 11.84
CA GLY A 228 -4.87 19.85 12.33
C GLY A 228 -4.95 18.34 12.56
N ILE A 229 -4.62 17.54 11.54
CA ILE A 229 -4.55 16.07 11.67
C ILE A 229 -3.66 15.64 12.84
N CYS A 230 -2.49 16.26 13.00
CA CYS A 230 -1.57 15.93 14.09
C CYS A 230 -2.21 16.16 15.47
N ARG A 231 -2.99 17.24 15.64
CA ARG A 231 -3.70 17.53 16.90
C ARG A 231 -4.89 16.60 17.15
N GLY A 232 -5.66 16.30 16.09
CA GLY A 232 -6.88 15.49 16.20
C GLY A 232 -6.65 13.98 16.23
N CYS A 233 -5.55 13.50 15.64
CA CYS A 233 -5.26 12.07 15.45
C CYS A 233 -3.94 11.66 16.12
N PRO A 234 -3.82 11.68 17.46
CA PRO A 234 -2.56 11.38 18.17
C PRO A 234 -2.12 9.91 18.08
N GLN A 235 -2.99 9.02 17.56
CA GLN A 235 -2.68 7.61 17.33
C GLN A 235 -2.09 7.33 15.95
N LEU A 236 -1.82 8.37 15.14
CA LEU A 236 -1.32 8.21 13.78
C LEU A 236 0.01 7.44 13.75
N GLN A 237 0.04 6.38 12.95
CA GLN A 237 1.21 5.52 12.76
C GLN A 237 1.76 5.61 11.33
N SER A 238 0.92 5.89 10.35
CA SER A 238 1.31 5.96 8.95
C SER A 238 0.72 7.20 8.31
N LEU A 239 1.58 8.07 7.79
CA LEU A 239 1.18 9.24 7.01
C LEU A 239 1.91 9.25 5.67
N CYS A 240 1.14 9.34 4.60
CA CYS A 240 1.67 9.60 3.28
C CYS A 240 1.12 10.93 2.78
N VAL A 241 2.01 11.89 2.53
CA VAL A 241 1.73 13.21 1.96
C VAL A 241 2.61 13.47 0.73
N SER A 242 3.11 12.40 0.11
CA SER A 242 3.96 12.49 -1.07
C SER A 242 3.27 13.26 -2.20
N GLY A 243 3.94 14.25 -2.80
CA GLY A 243 3.37 15.14 -3.82
C GLY A 243 2.54 16.30 -3.28
N CYS A 244 2.45 16.48 -1.95
CA CYS A 244 1.92 17.70 -1.35
C CYS A 244 3.02 18.77 -1.30
N THR A 245 3.21 19.49 -2.41
CA THR A 245 4.33 20.41 -2.60
C THR A 245 4.27 21.68 -1.75
N ASN A 246 3.13 21.99 -1.10
CA ASN A 246 2.96 23.18 -0.27
C ASN A 246 3.42 22.98 1.19
N LEU A 247 3.84 21.77 1.56
CA LEU A 247 4.24 21.45 2.93
C LEU A 247 5.65 21.96 3.23
N THR A 248 5.84 22.51 4.42
CA THR A 248 7.12 22.99 4.94
C THR A 248 7.48 22.27 6.23
N ASP A 249 8.60 22.67 6.84
CA ASP A 249 9.02 22.16 8.16
C ASP A 249 7.94 22.31 9.24
N ALA A 250 6.98 23.24 9.09
CA ALA A 250 5.86 23.37 10.02
C ALA A 250 5.04 22.07 10.16
N SER A 251 4.83 21.33 9.07
CA SER A 251 4.18 20.01 9.09
C SER A 251 5.01 18.98 9.87
N LEU A 252 6.31 18.91 9.62
CA LEU A 252 7.22 18.00 10.31
C LEU A 252 7.30 18.32 11.81
N ILE A 253 7.30 19.60 12.15
CA ILE A 253 7.26 20.08 13.53
C ILE A 253 5.97 19.65 14.21
N ALA A 254 4.82 19.82 13.56
CA ALA A 254 3.53 19.39 14.11
C ALA A 254 3.47 17.87 14.33
N LEU A 255 4.02 17.08 13.40
CA LEU A 255 4.14 15.63 13.53
C LEU A 255 5.00 15.25 14.74
N GLY A 256 6.20 15.84 14.86
CA GLY A 256 7.11 15.58 15.98
C GLY A 256 6.47 15.89 17.33
N LEU A 257 5.67 16.96 17.41
CA LEU A 257 5.06 17.38 18.68
C LEU A 257 3.85 16.55 19.10
N ASN A 258 3.09 15.98 18.16
CA ASN A 258 1.78 15.38 18.46
C ASN A 258 1.64 13.90 18.09
N CYS A 259 2.54 13.34 17.27
CA CYS A 259 2.44 11.98 16.73
C CYS A 259 3.63 11.10 17.15
N PRO A 260 3.83 10.79 18.45
CA PRO A 260 4.98 10.01 18.92
C PRO A 260 4.96 8.53 18.48
N ARG A 261 3.81 8.05 17.99
CA ARG A 261 3.61 6.67 17.49
C ARG A 261 3.85 6.53 15.99
N LEU A 262 4.34 7.58 15.32
CA LEU A 262 4.57 7.56 13.89
C LEU A 262 5.64 6.53 13.52
N LYS A 263 5.29 5.63 12.59
CA LYS A 263 6.13 4.54 12.10
C LYS A 263 6.49 4.69 10.62
N ILE A 264 5.55 5.17 9.83
CA ILE A 264 5.70 5.31 8.38
C ILE A 264 5.44 6.77 8.03
N LEU A 265 6.43 7.42 7.43
CA LEU A 265 6.29 8.78 6.88
C LEU A 265 6.76 8.79 5.43
N GLU A 266 5.83 9.02 4.51
CA GLU A 266 6.11 9.19 3.09
C GLU A 266 5.86 10.66 2.72
N VAL A 267 6.94 11.38 2.41
CA VAL A 267 6.94 12.83 2.10
C VAL A 267 7.62 13.10 0.76
N ALA A 268 7.60 12.12 -0.14
CA ALA A 268 8.26 12.24 -1.42
C ALA A 268 7.73 13.44 -2.21
N ARG A 269 8.59 14.20 -2.89
CA ARG A 269 8.27 15.43 -3.63
C ARG A 269 7.79 16.60 -2.76
N CYS A 270 8.07 16.58 -1.46
CA CYS A 270 7.89 17.75 -0.60
C CYS A 270 9.21 18.56 -0.56
N SER A 271 9.43 19.37 -1.60
CA SER A 271 10.71 20.06 -1.86
C SER A 271 11.06 21.21 -0.89
N HIS A 272 10.14 21.60 -0.01
CA HIS A 272 10.38 22.67 0.97
C HIS A 272 10.74 22.14 2.37
N LEU A 273 10.83 20.82 2.54
CA LEU A 273 11.27 20.20 3.78
C LEU A 273 12.79 20.26 3.91
N THR A 274 13.28 20.61 5.09
CA THR A 274 14.71 20.76 5.36
C THR A 274 15.15 19.93 6.56
N ASP A 275 16.47 19.88 6.78
CA ASP A 275 17.08 19.26 7.95
C ASP A 275 16.49 19.74 9.29
N ALA A 276 16.00 20.98 9.37
CA ALA A 276 15.44 21.53 10.61
C ALA A 276 14.15 20.82 11.02
N GLY A 277 13.23 20.61 10.07
CA GLY A 277 12.00 19.86 10.31
C GLY A 277 12.27 18.40 10.67
N PHE A 278 13.16 17.73 9.92
CA PHE A 278 13.52 16.33 10.19
C PHE A 278 14.25 16.16 11.52
N SER A 279 15.11 17.10 11.93
CA SER A 279 15.77 17.05 13.23
C SER A 279 14.75 17.06 14.37
N LEU A 280 13.73 17.91 14.30
CA LEU A 280 12.71 17.96 15.34
C LEU A 280 11.82 16.71 15.31
N LEU A 281 11.44 16.24 14.12
CA LEU A 281 10.67 15.00 13.95
C LEU A 281 11.42 13.82 14.58
N ALA A 282 12.68 13.60 14.19
CA ALA A 282 13.49 12.48 14.64
C ALA A 282 13.62 12.45 16.17
N ARG A 283 13.81 13.62 16.81
CA ARG A 283 13.93 13.76 18.26
C ARG A 283 12.68 13.36 19.06
N ASN A 284 11.51 13.28 18.43
CA ASN A 284 10.25 12.96 19.12
C ASN A 284 9.56 11.69 18.59
N CYS A 285 9.90 11.24 17.37
CA CYS A 285 9.31 10.07 16.72
C CYS A 285 10.29 8.88 16.69
N HIS A 286 10.48 8.23 17.84
CA HIS A 286 11.43 7.11 17.98
C HIS A 286 10.91 5.77 17.44
N GLU A 287 9.63 5.70 17.06
CA GLU A 287 8.97 4.52 16.50
C GLU A 287 9.05 4.46 14.97
N LEU A 288 9.75 5.40 14.32
CA LEU A 288 9.91 5.42 12.86
C LEU A 288 10.61 4.15 12.36
N GLU A 289 9.93 3.47 11.45
CA GLU A 289 10.34 2.21 10.80
C GLU A 289 10.58 2.42 9.30
N LYS A 290 9.77 3.26 8.63
CA LYS A 290 9.90 3.54 7.20
C LYS A 290 9.81 5.03 6.92
N MET A 291 10.71 5.51 6.09
CA MET A 291 10.70 6.89 5.65
C MET A 291 11.00 6.97 4.15
N ASP A 292 10.17 7.70 3.42
CA ASP A 292 10.37 7.98 2.00
C ASP A 292 10.54 9.49 1.81
N LEU A 293 11.77 9.88 1.47
CA LEU A 293 12.25 11.24 1.28
C LEU A 293 12.61 11.53 -0.18
N GLU A 294 12.08 10.74 -1.12
CA GLU A 294 12.29 10.97 -2.56
C GLU A 294 12.00 12.44 -2.92
N GLU A 295 12.85 13.10 -3.71
CA GLU A 295 12.67 14.52 -4.10
C GLU A 295 12.59 15.55 -2.93
N CYS A 296 13.09 15.23 -1.73
CA CYS A 296 13.27 16.21 -0.65
C CYS A 296 14.59 16.97 -0.79
N VAL A 297 14.64 17.90 -1.74
CA VAL A 297 15.89 18.47 -2.30
C VAL A 297 16.79 19.28 -1.36
N LEU A 298 16.28 19.64 -0.19
CA LEU A 298 16.99 20.48 0.78
C LEU A 298 17.55 19.68 1.96
N ILE A 299 17.42 18.34 1.95
CA ILE A 299 18.02 17.49 2.98
C ILE A 299 19.52 17.31 2.75
N THR A 300 20.28 17.25 3.84
CA THR A 300 21.71 16.97 3.83
C THR A 300 22.02 15.77 4.74
N ASP A 301 23.30 15.43 4.87
CA ASP A 301 23.78 14.42 5.82
C ASP A 301 23.26 14.66 7.25
N ASN A 302 22.95 15.91 7.63
CA ASN A 302 22.39 16.21 8.94
C ASN A 302 21.04 15.49 9.18
N THR A 303 20.16 15.38 8.19
CA THR A 303 18.92 14.60 8.32
C THR A 303 19.25 13.13 8.65
N LEU A 304 20.18 12.52 7.91
CA LEU A 304 20.59 11.13 8.15
C LEU A 304 21.21 10.93 9.53
N ILE A 305 22.04 11.87 9.97
CA ILE A 305 22.64 11.86 11.31
C ILE A 305 21.55 11.93 12.40
N GLN A 306 20.57 12.82 12.28
CA GLN A 306 19.51 12.93 13.29
C GLN A 306 18.63 11.68 13.33
N LEU A 307 18.31 11.09 12.17
CA LEU A 307 17.57 9.83 12.09
C LEU A 307 18.38 8.68 12.70
N SER A 308 19.68 8.60 12.44
CA SER A 308 20.53 7.54 12.96
C SER A 308 20.69 7.58 14.49
N ILE A 309 20.67 8.78 15.07
CA ILE A 309 20.73 8.97 16.54
C ILE A 309 19.38 8.67 17.20
N HIS A 310 18.28 9.17 16.63
CA HIS A 310 17.00 9.23 17.34
C HIS A 310 15.95 8.22 16.87
N CYS A 311 16.15 7.51 15.75
CA CYS A 311 15.18 6.55 15.19
C CYS A 311 15.77 5.12 15.17
N PRO A 312 15.86 4.44 16.33
CA PRO A 312 16.53 3.13 16.44
C PRO A 312 15.77 1.99 15.74
N LYS A 313 14.52 2.20 15.33
CA LYS A 313 13.68 1.18 14.66
C LYS A 313 13.64 1.31 13.14
N LEU A 314 14.39 2.25 12.56
CA LEU A 314 14.36 2.51 11.13
C LEU A 314 14.84 1.28 10.34
N GLN A 315 14.00 0.79 9.43
CA GLN A 315 14.20 -0.43 8.63
C GLN A 315 14.32 -0.13 7.15
N ALA A 316 13.53 0.82 6.65
CA ALA A 316 13.55 1.22 5.26
C ALA A 316 13.70 2.74 5.15
N LEU A 317 14.70 3.16 4.40
CA LEU A 317 14.89 4.56 4.03
C LEU A 317 14.98 4.63 2.51
N SER A 318 13.97 5.24 1.90
CA SER A 318 13.97 5.59 0.48
C SER A 318 14.40 7.04 0.34
N LEU A 319 15.48 7.28 -0.40
CA LEU A 319 15.90 8.60 -0.87
C LEU A 319 15.79 8.68 -2.40
N LEU A 320 14.97 7.81 -3.01
CA LEU A 320 14.87 7.63 -4.46
C LEU A 320 14.74 8.96 -5.20
N GLN A 321 15.25 9.03 -6.43
CA GLN A 321 14.45 9.57 -7.51
C GLN A 321 14.94 9.02 -8.83
N SER A 322 14.05 9.00 -9.83
CA SER A 322 14.37 8.79 -11.23
C SER A 322 15.12 9.94 -11.93
N LEU A 323 15.19 11.21 -11.45
CA LEU A 323 15.81 12.29 -12.27
C LEU A 323 16.43 13.57 -11.60
N SER A 324 16.28 13.94 -10.31
CA SER A 324 16.79 15.21 -9.71
C SER A 324 16.64 15.41 -8.14
N HIS A 325 17.77 15.37 -7.41
CA HIS A 325 18.03 16.14 -6.17
C HIS A 325 17.74 15.53 -4.76
N CYS A 326 18.49 14.52 -4.31
CA CYS A 326 19.05 14.51 -2.94
C CYS A 326 20.59 14.64 -3.04
N GLU A 327 21.05 15.61 -3.86
CA GLU A 327 22.44 15.76 -4.27
C GLU A 327 23.40 16.10 -3.12
N LEU A 328 22.87 16.55 -1.98
CA LEU A 328 23.66 16.99 -0.84
C LEU A 328 24.02 15.85 0.13
N ILE A 329 23.50 14.64 -0.11
CA ILE A 329 23.87 13.44 0.66
C ILE A 329 25.22 12.93 0.19
N THR A 330 26.13 12.70 1.14
CA THR A 330 27.48 12.20 0.89
C THR A 330 27.73 10.89 1.63
N ASP A 331 28.92 10.32 1.43
CA ASP A 331 29.36 9.13 2.18
C ASP A 331 29.32 9.34 3.71
N ASP A 332 29.43 10.59 4.21
CA ASP A 332 29.43 10.91 5.65
C ASP A 332 28.07 10.66 6.31
N GLY A 333 26.97 11.06 5.67
CA GLY A 333 25.63 10.76 6.16
C GLY A 333 25.37 9.25 6.23
N ILE A 334 25.89 8.48 5.26
CA ILE A 334 25.75 7.02 5.24
C ILE A 334 26.67 6.35 6.27
N LEU A 335 27.86 6.91 6.55
CA LEU A 335 28.70 6.46 7.66
C LEU A 335 27.94 6.55 9.00
N HIS A 336 27.24 7.66 9.23
CA HIS A 336 26.45 7.84 10.44
C HIS A 336 25.22 6.91 10.52
N LEU A 337 24.58 6.65 9.37
CA LEU A 337 23.47 5.71 9.31
C LEU A 337 23.95 4.27 9.57
N SER A 338 25.01 3.84 8.91
CA SER A 338 25.56 2.48 9.03
C SER A 338 26.14 2.17 10.41
N SER A 339 26.77 3.16 11.06
CA SER A 339 27.35 3.02 12.40
C SER A 339 26.32 3.09 13.55
N SER A 340 25.05 3.38 13.23
CA SER A 340 23.98 3.49 14.23
C SER A 340 23.39 2.14 14.64
N THR A 341 22.60 2.13 15.72
CA THR A 341 21.89 0.92 16.17
C THR A 341 20.89 0.42 15.13
N CYS A 342 20.20 1.33 14.43
CA CYS A 342 19.28 0.92 13.37
C CYS A 342 20.03 0.39 12.14
N GLY A 343 21.16 1.01 11.76
CA GLY A 343 22.04 0.52 10.70
C GLY A 343 22.50 -0.92 10.92
N HIS A 344 23.04 -1.22 12.10
CA HIS A 344 23.55 -2.56 12.42
C HIS A 344 22.45 -3.63 12.53
N GLU A 345 21.30 -3.31 13.14
CA GLU A 345 20.33 -4.33 13.55
C GLU A 345 19.01 -4.34 12.77
N LYS A 346 18.66 -3.25 12.08
CA LYS A 346 17.29 -3.06 11.56
C LYS A 346 17.23 -2.67 10.09
N LEU A 347 18.24 -1.98 9.57
CA LEU A 347 18.22 -1.48 8.21
C LEU A 347 18.21 -2.64 7.20
N GLN A 348 17.15 -2.72 6.42
CA GLN A 348 16.90 -3.77 5.42
C GLN A 348 16.93 -3.22 4.00
N VAL A 349 16.40 -2.01 3.81
CA VAL A 349 16.27 -1.39 2.48
C VAL A 349 16.85 0.02 2.54
N LEU A 350 17.82 0.27 1.67
CA LEU A 350 18.42 1.58 1.48
C LEU A 350 18.44 1.92 -0.02
N GLU A 351 17.70 2.94 -0.41
CA GLU A 351 17.59 3.36 -1.81
C GLU A 351 18.24 4.75 -1.94
N LEU A 352 19.36 4.80 -2.68
CA LEU A 352 20.24 5.97 -2.84
C LEU A 352 20.37 6.39 -4.30
N ASP A 353 19.39 6.02 -5.13
CA ASP A 353 19.40 6.33 -6.55
C ASP A 353 19.61 7.83 -6.78
N ASN A 354 20.44 8.16 -7.76
CA ASN A 354 20.80 9.55 -8.10
C ASN A 354 21.49 10.36 -6.99
N CYS A 355 21.99 9.74 -5.92
CA CYS A 355 22.92 10.40 -4.99
C CYS A 355 24.31 10.54 -5.64
N LEU A 356 24.54 11.64 -6.35
CA LEU A 356 25.74 11.86 -7.19
C LEU A 356 27.07 11.93 -6.42
N LEU A 357 27.03 12.26 -5.12
CA LEU A 357 28.21 12.37 -4.27
C LEU A 357 28.58 11.06 -3.55
N ILE A 358 27.78 10.01 -3.72
CA ILE A 358 28.04 8.71 -3.12
C ILE A 358 29.07 7.92 -3.93
N THR A 359 30.06 7.36 -3.23
CA THR A 359 31.18 6.64 -3.83
C THR A 359 31.25 5.20 -3.33
N ASP A 360 32.29 4.46 -3.74
CA ASP A 360 32.61 3.15 -3.18
C ASP A 360 32.78 3.17 -1.64
N ILE A 361 33.08 4.33 -1.04
CA ILE A 361 33.24 4.48 0.42
C ILE A 361 31.92 4.18 1.15
N THR A 362 30.78 4.62 0.61
CA THR A 362 29.46 4.25 1.15
C THR A 362 29.28 2.73 1.23
N LEU A 363 29.75 1.99 0.23
CA LEU A 363 29.63 0.54 0.24
C LEU A 363 30.51 -0.11 1.31
N GLU A 364 31.68 0.46 1.59
CA GLU A 364 32.57 0.03 2.68
C GLU A 364 31.93 0.32 4.04
N HIS A 365 31.23 1.45 4.20
CA HIS A 365 30.49 1.77 5.42
C HIS A 365 29.31 0.81 5.67
N LEU A 366 28.60 0.45 4.61
CA LEU A 366 27.45 -0.47 4.67
C LEU A 366 27.83 -1.94 4.95
N GLU A 367 29.12 -2.30 4.94
CA GLU A 367 29.57 -3.65 5.34
C GLU A 367 29.12 -4.03 6.77
N ASN A 368 28.91 -3.04 7.64
CA ASN A 368 28.45 -3.25 9.02
C ASN A 368 26.93 -3.51 9.12
N CYS A 369 26.16 -3.27 8.05
CA CYS A 369 24.71 -3.44 8.03
C CYS A 369 24.33 -4.88 7.66
N HIS A 370 24.50 -5.82 8.60
CA HIS A 370 24.37 -7.26 8.35
C HIS A 370 22.95 -7.72 7.95
N ASN A 371 21.92 -6.93 8.27
CA ASN A 371 20.52 -7.22 7.93
C ASN A 371 20.06 -6.55 6.62
N LEU A 372 20.98 -5.93 5.89
CA LEU A 372 20.67 -5.24 4.64
C LEU A 372 20.28 -6.26 3.56
N GLU A 373 19.05 -6.16 3.07
CA GLU A 373 18.49 -7.06 2.06
C GLU A 373 18.56 -6.45 0.66
N ARG A 374 18.46 -5.12 0.56
CA ARG A 374 18.41 -4.40 -0.72
C ARG A 374 19.11 -3.05 -0.65
N ILE A 375 19.95 -2.78 -1.65
CA ILE A 375 20.58 -1.49 -1.91
C ILE A 375 20.27 -1.08 -3.34
N GLU A 376 19.71 0.11 -3.54
CA GLU A 376 19.50 0.67 -4.88
C GLU A 376 20.45 1.87 -5.07
N LEU A 377 21.24 1.82 -6.16
CA LEU A 377 22.33 2.73 -6.52
C LEU A 377 22.25 3.10 -8.01
N TYR A 378 21.05 3.15 -8.58
CA TYR A 378 20.86 3.58 -9.96
C TYR A 378 21.39 5.01 -10.13
N ASP A 379 22.16 5.23 -11.20
CA ASP A 379 22.79 6.53 -11.52
C ASP A 379 23.73 7.12 -10.45
N CYS A 380 24.22 6.32 -9.49
CA CYS A 380 25.36 6.67 -8.63
C CYS A 380 26.68 6.53 -9.41
N GLN A 381 27.02 7.54 -10.24
CA GLN A 381 28.12 7.45 -11.21
C GLN A 381 29.52 7.24 -10.59
N GLN A 382 29.72 7.60 -9.32
CA GLN A 382 31.00 7.41 -8.62
C GLN A 382 31.13 6.03 -7.95
N VAL A 383 30.05 5.24 -7.90
CA VAL A 383 30.09 3.84 -7.45
C VAL A 383 30.61 2.96 -8.57
N THR A 384 31.59 2.12 -8.26
CA THR A 384 32.26 1.26 -9.23
C THR A 384 31.75 -0.18 -9.18
N ARG A 385 31.92 -0.90 -10.29
CA ARG A 385 31.71 -2.36 -10.32
C ARG A 385 32.59 -3.11 -9.32
N ALA A 386 33.75 -2.54 -8.97
CA ALA A 386 34.65 -3.15 -7.98
C ALA A 386 34.08 -3.01 -6.58
N GLY A 387 33.55 -1.84 -6.20
CA GLY A 387 32.86 -1.62 -4.93
C GLY A 387 31.67 -2.55 -4.74
N ILE A 388 30.81 -2.66 -5.76
CA ILE A 388 29.64 -3.56 -5.70
C ILE A 388 30.06 -5.04 -5.57
N LYS A 389 31.17 -5.45 -6.20
CA LYS A 389 31.71 -6.80 -6.01
C LYS A 389 32.24 -7.02 -4.59
N ARG A 390 32.88 -6.01 -3.98
CA ARG A 390 33.39 -6.10 -2.60
C ARG A 390 32.24 -6.28 -1.60
N ILE A 391 31.22 -5.41 -1.65
CA ILE A 391 30.09 -5.51 -0.71
C ILE A 391 29.30 -6.81 -0.87
N ARG A 392 29.09 -7.32 -2.10
CA ARG A 392 28.46 -8.63 -2.32
C ARG A 392 29.29 -9.81 -1.83
N ALA A 393 30.61 -9.65 -1.71
CA ALA A 393 31.46 -10.68 -1.13
C ALA A 393 31.35 -10.71 0.40
N GLN A 394 31.13 -9.55 1.03
CA GLN A 394 30.95 -9.43 2.48
C GLN A 394 29.52 -9.76 2.92
N LEU A 395 28.53 -9.31 2.15
CA LEU A 395 27.10 -9.50 2.37
C LEU A 395 26.52 -10.30 1.18
N PRO A 396 26.59 -11.64 1.17
CA PRO A 396 26.20 -12.45 0.01
C PRO A 396 24.70 -12.43 -0.29
N ASP A 397 23.86 -12.16 0.72
CA ASP A 397 22.40 -12.14 0.59
C ASP A 397 21.86 -10.77 0.14
N VAL A 398 22.70 -9.72 0.10
CA VAL A 398 22.25 -8.37 -0.25
C VAL A 398 22.04 -8.23 -1.76
N LYS A 399 20.87 -7.71 -2.14
CA LYS A 399 20.55 -7.36 -3.53
C LYS A 399 20.98 -5.93 -3.82
N VAL A 400 22.12 -5.78 -4.48
CA VAL A 400 22.57 -4.46 -4.99
C VAL A 400 22.05 -4.26 -6.40
N HIS A 401 21.19 -3.27 -6.60
CA HIS A 401 20.69 -2.84 -7.90
C HIS A 401 21.41 -1.57 -8.34
N ALA A 402 22.09 -1.61 -9.49
CA ALA A 402 22.79 -0.46 -10.05
C ALA A 402 22.84 -0.59 -11.58
N TYR A 403 22.77 0.54 -12.28
CA TYR A 403 22.96 0.58 -13.73
C TYR A 403 24.42 0.93 -14.05
N PHE A 404 25.11 0.03 -14.76
CA PHE A 404 26.37 0.37 -15.42
C PHE A 404 26.13 0.37 -16.91
N ALA A 405 26.10 1.56 -17.52
CA ALA A 405 26.14 1.67 -18.97
C ALA A 405 27.27 0.77 -19.51
N PRO A 406 27.01 -0.08 -20.51
CA PRO A 406 28.09 -0.79 -21.18
C PRO A 406 29.09 0.24 -21.73
N VAL A 407 30.38 -0.08 -21.64
CA VAL A 407 31.44 0.79 -22.17
C VAL A 407 31.07 1.09 -23.62
N THR A 408 30.89 2.36 -23.97
CA THR A 408 30.68 2.78 -25.35
C THR A 408 31.84 2.19 -26.16
N PRO A 409 31.59 1.36 -27.18
CA PRO A 409 32.68 0.83 -27.99
C PRO A 409 33.52 2.02 -28.47
N PRO A 410 34.86 1.94 -28.44
CA PRO A 410 35.69 3.00 -29.01
C PRO A 410 35.20 3.27 -30.44
N PRO A 411 35.13 4.53 -30.89
CA PRO A 411 34.64 4.85 -32.21
C PRO A 411 35.45 4.05 -33.22
N SER A 412 34.80 3.07 -33.84
CA SER A 412 35.42 2.25 -34.88
C SER A 412 35.78 3.19 -36.02
N VAL A 413 37.08 3.42 -36.21
CA VAL A 413 37.63 4.14 -37.34
C VAL A 413 37.39 3.28 -38.58
N GLY A 414 36.25 3.47 -39.23
CA GLY A 414 35.96 2.85 -40.51
C GLY A 414 34.47 2.54 -40.74
N GLY A 415 33.91 3.17 -41.76
CA GLY A 415 32.78 2.61 -42.50
C GLY A 415 31.41 3.20 -42.18
N THR A 416 30.92 4.01 -43.12
CA THR A 416 29.51 4.39 -43.28
C THR A 416 28.58 3.17 -43.31
N ARG A 417 27.62 3.06 -42.36
CA ARG A 417 26.16 2.90 -42.62
C ARG A 417 25.33 2.48 -41.39
N GLN A 418 24.14 3.10 -41.35
CA GLN A 418 22.84 2.72 -40.76
C GLN A 418 22.78 2.27 -39.29
N GLN A 419 22.39 3.23 -38.45
CA GLN A 419 21.94 3.03 -37.07
C GLN A 419 20.65 2.20 -37.03
N LEU A 420 20.77 0.90 -36.72
CA LEU A 420 19.72 0.12 -36.09
C LEU A 420 20.28 -0.37 -34.76
N CYS A 421 19.91 0.32 -33.67
CA CYS A 421 20.32 -0.05 -32.32
C CYS A 421 19.52 -1.28 -31.88
N ARG A 422 20.17 -2.45 -31.81
CA ARG A 422 19.65 -3.71 -31.24
C ARG A 422 20.41 -4.05 -29.96
N CYS A 423 20.13 -3.34 -28.87
CA CYS A 423 20.79 -3.62 -27.58
C CYS A 423 19.76 -3.61 -26.43
N CYS A 424 18.87 -4.61 -26.40
CA CYS A 424 18.10 -4.97 -25.20
C CYS A 424 18.49 -6.39 -24.79
N ILE A 425 19.39 -6.52 -23.81
CA ILE A 425 19.52 -7.72 -22.98
C ILE A 425 19.68 -7.23 -21.54
N ILE A 426 18.70 -7.56 -20.70
CA ILE A 426 18.73 -7.42 -19.25
C ILE A 426 19.60 -8.58 -18.73
N LEU A 427 20.63 -8.26 -17.94
CA LEU A 427 21.40 -9.24 -17.16
C LEU A 427 21.19 -8.99 -15.66
#